data_AF-A0AA36NG14-F1
#
_entry.id   AF-A0AA36NG14-F1
#
_cell.length_a   1.000
_cell.length_b   1.000
_cell.length_c   1.000
_cell.angle_alpha   90.00
_cell.angle_beta   90.00
_cell.angle_gamma   90.00
#
_symmetry.space_group_name_H-M   'P 1'
#
loop_
_entity.id
_entity.type
_entity.pdbx_description
1 polymer ?
#
loop_
_entity_poly.entity_id
_entity_poly.type
_entity_poly.pdbx_seq_one_letter_code
_entity_poly.pdbx_strand_id
1 'polypeptide(L)'
;MRVHDEVCIAHCSFGWNMSEEEPAIFVCNSGSIEGSPLPTCTPLPCDFSFPDGLGVTHDCAGIRTAETCTASCNVTGYTYVAGNAAEVFTCQPGGSMSGTSPSCQRPLAMARLGPLQ
;
A
#
# COMPACT_ATOMS: atom_id res chain seq x y z
N MET A 1 -9.83 -33.03 -6.94
CA MET A 1 -9.89 -34.26 -6.11
C MET A 1 -8.49 -34.49 -5.60
N ARG A 2 -8.33 -34.54 -4.29
CA ARG A 2 -7.05 -34.70 -3.61
C ARG A 2 -6.82 -36.19 -3.33
N VAL A 3 -5.61 -36.70 -3.55
CA VAL A 3 -5.29 -38.14 -3.45
C VAL A 3 -4.82 -38.45 -2.03
N HIS A 4 -5.11 -39.65 -1.52
CA HIS A 4 -4.56 -40.11 -0.23
C HIS A 4 -3.03 -39.97 -0.23
N ASP A 5 -2.46 -39.53 0.89
CA ASP A 5 -1.04 -39.21 1.08
C ASP A 5 -0.49 -38.00 0.30
N GLU A 6 -1.35 -37.18 -0.32
CA GLU A 6 -0.85 -35.92 -0.87
C GLU A 6 -0.42 -34.97 0.24
N VAL A 7 0.67 -34.25 -0.02
CA VAL A 7 1.22 -33.24 0.89
C VAL A 7 1.00 -31.86 0.28
N CYS A 8 0.45 -30.95 1.07
CA CYS A 8 0.31 -29.53 0.74
C CYS A 8 1.09 -28.69 1.76
N ILE A 9 1.76 -27.65 1.29
CA ILE A 9 2.45 -26.68 2.15
C ILE A 9 1.66 -25.38 2.10
N ALA A 10 1.25 -24.88 3.27
CA ALA A 10 0.69 -23.55 3.37
C ALA A 10 1.81 -22.52 3.59
N HIS A 11 1.79 -21.47 2.77
CA HIS A 11 2.71 -20.36 2.84
C HIS A 11 1.94 -19.05 2.65
N CYS A 12 2.47 -17.96 3.20
CA CYS A 12 1.87 -16.65 3.01
C CYS A 12 2.00 -16.18 1.55
N SER A 13 0.99 -15.43 1.10
CA SER A 13 1.01 -14.77 -0.20
C SER A 13 2.13 -13.73 -0.29
N PHE A 14 2.50 -13.36 -1.51
CA PHE A 14 3.45 -12.27 -1.75
C PHE A 14 3.00 -10.98 -1.01
N GLY A 15 3.95 -10.25 -0.41
CA GLY A 15 3.67 -9.11 0.47
C GLY A 15 3.41 -9.44 1.93
N TRP A 16 3.49 -10.71 2.32
CA TRP A 16 3.26 -11.16 3.69
C TRP A 16 4.40 -12.08 4.15
N ASN A 17 4.74 -12.01 5.43
CA ASN A 17 5.73 -12.88 6.07
C ASN A 17 5.06 -13.83 7.06
N MET A 18 5.56 -15.07 7.14
CA MET A 18 5.18 -15.99 8.20
C MET A 18 5.79 -15.51 9.52
N SER A 19 5.01 -15.59 10.60
CA SER A 19 5.50 -15.22 11.94
C SER A 19 6.23 -16.40 12.60
N GLU A 20 5.94 -17.60 12.13
CA GLU A 20 6.49 -18.86 12.57
C GLU A 20 7.77 -19.22 11.80
N GLU A 21 8.66 -19.99 12.45
CA GLU A 21 9.93 -20.42 11.85
C GLU A 21 9.75 -21.57 10.84
N GLU A 22 8.68 -22.36 10.95
CA GLU A 22 8.41 -23.52 10.11
C GLU A 22 7.07 -23.39 9.35
N PRO A 23 7.01 -23.78 8.07
CA PRO A 23 5.78 -23.75 7.29
C PRO A 23 4.80 -24.83 7.74
N ALA A 24 3.49 -24.57 7.61
CA ALA A 24 2.48 -25.57 7.92
C ALA A 24 2.38 -26.62 6.79
N ILE A 25 2.61 -27.88 7.16
CA ILE A 25 2.50 -29.04 6.28
C ILE A 25 1.17 -29.73 6.56
N PHE A 26 0.42 -29.99 5.50
CA PHE A 26 -0.86 -30.67 5.52
C PHE A 26 -0.80 -31.94 4.70
N VAL A 27 -1.42 -33.00 5.20
CA VAL A 27 -1.54 -34.29 4.51
C VAL A 27 -3.00 -34.62 4.33
N CYS A 28 -3.39 -35.06 3.13
CA CYS A 28 -4.73 -35.61 2.93
C CYS A 28 -4.76 -37.05 3.40
N ASN A 29 -5.40 -37.28 4.54
CA ASN A 29 -5.66 -38.61 5.05
C ASN A 29 -7.13 -38.95 4.85
N SER A 30 -7.40 -39.84 3.88
CA SER A 30 -8.72 -40.44 3.67
C SER A 30 -9.88 -39.43 3.53
N GLY A 31 -9.62 -38.29 2.89
CA GLY A 31 -10.62 -37.24 2.64
C GLY A 31 -10.67 -36.13 3.69
N SER A 32 -9.92 -36.25 4.79
CA SER A 32 -9.66 -35.17 5.74
C SER A 32 -8.25 -34.59 5.56
N ILE A 33 -8.10 -33.29 5.80
CA ILE A 33 -6.81 -32.62 5.82
C ILE A 33 -6.31 -32.61 7.28
N GLU A 34 -5.17 -33.23 7.52
CA GLU A 34 -4.50 -33.30 8.83
C GLU A 34 -3.20 -32.51 8.76
N GLY A 35 -2.79 -31.82 9.83
CA GLY A 35 -1.55 -31.03 9.84
C GLY A 35 -1.48 -30.00 10.96
N SER A 36 -0.41 -29.20 10.93
CA SER A 36 -0.20 -28.06 11.83
C SER A 36 -1.25 -26.96 11.59
N PRO A 37 -1.49 -26.05 12.57
CA PRO A 37 -2.32 -24.87 12.33
C PRO A 37 -1.79 -24.04 11.16
N LEU A 38 -2.68 -23.29 10.50
CA LEU A 38 -2.30 -22.35 9.45
C LEU A 38 -1.32 -21.29 10.00
N PRO A 39 -0.30 -20.89 9.22
CA PRO A 39 0.67 -19.90 9.67
C PRO A 39 0.01 -18.52 9.81
N THR A 40 0.53 -17.73 10.74
CA THR A 40 0.14 -16.35 10.96
C THR A 40 0.89 -15.46 9.98
N CYS A 41 0.18 -14.95 8.98
CA CYS A 41 0.75 -14.03 7.99
C CYS A 41 0.70 -12.59 8.48
N THR A 42 1.86 -11.94 8.58
CA THR A 42 1.99 -10.50 8.88
C THR A 42 2.34 -9.71 7.62
N PRO A 43 1.74 -8.53 7.39
CA PRO A 43 1.98 -7.78 6.16
C PRO A 43 3.35 -7.13 6.18
N LEU A 44 4.05 -7.15 5.05
CA LEU A 44 5.35 -6.50 4.86
C LEU A 44 5.18 -4.98 4.70
N PRO A 45 6.17 -4.17 5.13
CA PRO A 45 6.15 -2.71 4.97
C PRO A 45 6.27 -2.29 3.50
N CYS A 46 5.73 -1.10 3.18
CA CYS A 46 6.03 -0.39 1.94
C CYS A 46 6.98 0.77 2.18
N ASP A 47 8.19 0.66 1.63
CA ASP A 47 9.27 1.65 1.76
C ASP A 47 9.66 2.28 0.41
N PHE A 48 8.95 1.95 -0.68
CA PHE A 48 9.26 2.42 -2.03
C PHE A 48 8.10 3.20 -2.66
N SER A 49 8.44 4.15 -3.54
CA SER A 49 7.49 4.95 -4.32
C SER A 49 6.55 5.82 -3.46
N PHE A 50 7.11 6.47 -2.42
CA PHE A 50 6.35 7.45 -1.62
C PHE A 50 5.75 8.55 -2.51
N PRO A 51 4.55 9.06 -2.19
CA PRO A 51 3.99 10.20 -2.90
C PRO A 51 4.92 11.41 -2.79
N ASP A 52 5.46 11.85 -3.92
CA ASP A 52 6.38 12.98 -3.99
C ASP A 52 5.86 14.09 -4.91
N GLY A 53 6.42 15.28 -4.76
CA GLY A 53 6.05 16.45 -5.54
C GLY A 53 6.19 17.75 -4.75
N LEU A 54 6.32 18.87 -5.46
CA LEU A 54 6.47 20.17 -4.83
C LEU A 54 5.20 20.55 -4.04
N GLY A 55 5.29 20.59 -2.71
CA GLY A 55 4.15 20.92 -1.84
C GLY A 55 3.21 19.76 -1.54
N VAL A 56 3.57 18.54 -1.95
CA VAL A 56 2.89 17.31 -1.57
C VAL A 56 3.31 16.91 -0.16
N THR A 57 2.33 16.55 0.67
CA THR A 57 2.52 15.91 1.99
C THR A 57 1.69 14.64 2.06
N HIS A 58 2.12 13.65 2.84
CA HIS A 58 1.42 12.37 2.97
C HIS A 58 1.60 11.74 4.35
N ASP A 59 0.76 10.77 4.68
CA ASP A 59 0.82 9.95 5.89
C ASP A 59 1.26 8.50 5.63
N CYS A 60 1.82 8.21 4.46
CA CYS A 60 2.23 6.87 4.03
C CYS A 60 3.40 6.23 4.78
N ALA A 61 4.00 6.90 5.77
CA ALA A 61 5.12 6.34 6.50
C ALA A 61 4.68 5.14 7.35
N GLY A 62 5.31 3.99 7.14
CA GLY A 62 5.10 2.79 7.96
C GLY A 62 3.85 1.97 7.60
N ILE A 63 3.14 2.31 6.51
CA ILE A 63 2.04 1.47 6.02
C ILE A 63 2.57 0.13 5.49
N ARG A 64 1.72 -0.88 5.54
CA ARG A 64 2.03 -2.27 5.18
C ARG A 64 1.11 -2.78 4.09
N THR A 65 1.43 -3.95 3.55
CA THR A 65 0.72 -4.55 2.41
C THR A 65 -0.79 -4.52 2.61
N ALA A 66 -1.51 -4.06 1.58
CA ALA A 66 -2.96 -3.82 1.54
C ALA A 66 -3.49 -2.64 2.39
N GLU A 67 -2.65 -1.96 3.17
CA GLU A 67 -3.01 -0.71 3.83
C GLU A 67 -2.98 0.47 2.84
N THR A 68 -3.66 1.55 3.21
CA THR A 68 -3.80 2.75 2.40
C THR A 68 -3.36 3.99 3.17
N CYS A 69 -2.88 4.99 2.44
CA CYS A 69 -2.53 6.31 2.95
C CYS A 69 -3.01 7.39 1.98
N THR A 70 -2.94 8.65 2.40
CA THR A 70 -3.39 9.80 1.63
C THR A 70 -2.24 10.78 1.37
N ALA A 71 -2.12 11.23 0.13
CA ALA A 71 -1.27 12.36 -0.27
C ALA A 71 -2.14 13.59 -0.54
N SER A 72 -1.67 14.77 -0.13
CA SER A 72 -2.43 16.02 -0.18
C SER A 72 -1.53 17.24 -0.37
N CYS A 73 -2.13 18.37 -0.73
CA CYS A 73 -1.44 19.67 -0.81
C CYS A 73 -1.60 20.49 0.48
N ASN A 74 -1.68 19.84 1.64
CA ASN A 74 -1.99 20.48 2.93
C ASN A 74 -0.73 21.03 3.63
N VAL A 75 0.12 21.71 2.89
CA VAL A 75 1.25 22.45 3.45
C VAL A 75 1.03 23.95 3.23
N THR A 76 1.45 24.76 4.21
CA THR A 76 1.19 26.20 4.18
C THR A 76 1.68 26.85 2.89
N GLY A 77 0.79 27.60 2.24
CA GLY A 77 1.08 28.30 0.98
C GLY A 77 0.91 27.45 -0.29
N TYR A 78 0.47 26.20 -0.18
CA TYR A 78 0.14 25.37 -1.33
C TYR A 78 -1.37 25.09 -1.42
N THR A 79 -1.83 24.83 -2.63
CA THR A 79 -3.17 24.40 -2.95
C THR A 79 -3.13 23.44 -4.13
N TYR A 80 -4.25 22.78 -4.42
CA TYR A 80 -4.35 21.89 -5.57
C TYR A 80 -4.29 22.69 -6.88
N VAL A 81 -3.66 22.10 -7.90
CA VAL A 81 -3.90 22.52 -9.28
C VAL A 81 -5.38 22.33 -9.62
N ALA A 82 -5.96 23.19 -10.45
CA ALA A 82 -7.36 23.07 -10.84
C ALA A 82 -7.65 21.65 -11.38
N GLY A 83 -8.68 20.99 -10.83
CA GLY A 83 -9.02 19.61 -11.17
C GLY A 83 -8.21 18.52 -10.47
N ASN A 84 -7.27 18.87 -9.57
CA ASN A 84 -6.60 17.91 -8.69
C ASN A 84 -7.29 17.85 -7.32
N ALA A 85 -7.08 16.75 -6.61
CA ALA A 85 -7.57 16.51 -5.26
C ALA A 85 -6.55 15.72 -4.45
N ALA A 86 -6.86 15.40 -3.20
CA ALA A 86 -6.08 14.44 -2.43
C ALA A 86 -6.19 13.05 -3.09
N GLU A 87 -5.12 12.28 -3.02
CA GLU A 87 -5.02 10.97 -3.67
C GLU A 87 -4.73 9.89 -2.66
N VAL A 88 -5.37 8.73 -2.86
CA VAL A 88 -5.18 7.55 -2.01
C VAL A 88 -4.13 6.65 -2.65
N PHE A 89 -3.12 6.28 -1.88
CA PHE A 89 -2.12 5.30 -2.25
C PHE A 89 -2.39 4.00 -1.52
N THR A 90 -2.11 2.88 -2.19
CA THR A 90 -2.22 1.53 -1.61
C THR A 90 -0.87 0.86 -1.63
N CYS A 91 -0.46 0.31 -0.49
CA CYS A 91 0.75 -0.48 -0.39
C CYS A 91 0.59 -1.82 -1.12
N GLN A 92 1.38 -2.03 -2.16
CA GLN A 92 1.35 -3.25 -2.96
C GLN A 92 2.23 -4.33 -2.33
N PRO A 93 1.94 -5.62 -2.64
CA PRO A 93 2.75 -6.75 -2.20
C PRO A 93 4.27 -6.66 -2.46
N GLY A 94 4.69 -5.87 -3.46
CA GLY A 94 6.10 -5.65 -3.79
C GLY A 94 6.83 -4.63 -2.90
N GLY A 95 6.17 -4.08 -1.88
CA GLY A 95 6.73 -3.04 -1.01
C GLY A 95 6.70 -1.62 -1.63
N SER A 96 6.06 -1.46 -2.79
CA SER A 96 5.85 -0.17 -3.44
C SER A 96 4.44 0.36 -3.20
N MET A 97 4.30 1.67 -3.03
CA MET A 97 2.99 2.31 -3.06
C MET A 97 2.49 2.49 -4.50
N SER A 98 1.20 2.26 -4.70
CA SER A 98 0.50 2.50 -5.97
C SER A 98 -0.53 3.60 -5.79
N GLY A 99 -0.44 4.63 -6.62
CA GLY A 99 -1.28 5.82 -6.61
C GLY A 99 -0.69 6.86 -7.56
N THR A 100 -1.31 8.03 -7.65
CA THR A 100 -0.78 9.17 -8.42
C THR A 100 -0.57 10.33 -7.47
N SER A 101 0.60 10.95 -7.47
CA SER A 101 0.85 12.11 -6.60
C SER A 101 -0.02 13.29 -7.03
N PRO A 102 -0.68 13.99 -6.10
CA PRO A 102 -1.49 15.15 -6.44
C PRO A 102 -0.59 16.29 -6.93
N SER A 103 -1.07 17.05 -7.91
CA SER A 103 -0.35 18.24 -8.36
C SER A 103 -0.66 19.43 -7.47
N CYS A 104 0.36 19.90 -6.74
CA CYS A 104 0.25 21.08 -5.89
C CYS A 104 0.89 22.29 -6.54
N GLN A 105 0.30 23.47 -6.31
CA GLN A 105 0.83 24.75 -6.73
C GLN A 105 0.86 25.71 -5.55
N ARG A 106 1.82 26.63 -5.56
CA ARG A 106 1.82 27.80 -4.68
C ARG A 106 1.27 28.97 -5.47
N PRO A 107 0.03 29.44 -5.21
CA PRO A 107 -0.49 30.61 -5.88
C PRO A 107 0.42 31.78 -5.51
N LEU A 108 1.08 32.36 -6.51
CA LEU A 108 1.53 33.73 -6.38
C LEU A 108 0.23 34.52 -6.22
N ALA A 109 0.02 35.09 -5.03
CA ALA A 109 -1.14 35.92 -4.73
C ALA A 109 -1.40 36.78 -5.96
N MET A 110 -2.53 36.51 -6.64
CA MET A 110 -2.97 37.12 -7.90
C MET A 110 -2.19 38.41 -8.13
N ALA A 111 -1.11 38.37 -8.90
CA ALA A 111 -0.47 39.60 -9.35
C ALA A 111 -1.61 40.38 -9.95
N ARG A 112 -2.03 41.46 -9.28
CA ARG A 112 -3.22 42.21 -9.62
C ARG A 112 -3.08 42.61 -11.09
N LEU A 113 -3.67 41.84 -12.00
CA LEU A 113 -4.02 42.32 -13.33
C LEU A 113 -5.19 43.27 -13.07
N GLY A 114 -4.84 44.46 -12.58
CA GLY A 114 -5.73 45.61 -12.65
C GLY A 114 -6.06 45.84 -14.13
N PRO A 115 -7.29 46.25 -14.45
CA PRO A 115 -7.67 46.49 -15.83
C PRO A 115 -6.73 47.53 -16.44
N LEU A 116 -6.18 47.22 -17.61
CA LEU A 116 -5.56 48.22 -18.49
C LEU A 116 -6.65 49.26 -18.79
N GLN A 117 -6.41 50.50 -18.35
CA GLN A 117 -7.21 51.67 -18.72
C GLN A 117 -7.14 51.92 -20.24
#